data_AF-A0ABD3MVK3-F1
#
_entry.id   AF-A0ABD3MVK3-F1
#
_cell.length_a   1.000
_cell.length_b   1.000
_cell.length_c   1.000
_cell.angle_alpha   90.00
_cell.angle_beta   90.00
_cell.angle_gamma   90.00
#
_symmetry.space_group_name_H-M   'P 1'
#
loop_
_entity.id
_entity.type
_entity.pdbx_description
1 polymer ?
#
loop_
_entity_poly.entity_id
_entity_poly.type
_entity_poly.pdbx_seq_one_letter_code
_entity_poly.pdbx_strand_id
1 'polypeptide(L)'
;MHQDMRCNKDEAHMECKPDPSMQMTGVASESADARPPPFFCGPRPYFPFTGFYDSMDNTIHNDVPLANAVGRTDVEQCCWWGRGSARAAGVCLFGKLNYYLSDVFPGVDFCKNPSSVCSGSFSYTLMWITGMFVWVEYAQSDALYSDALDRFVQGETTEQEVIDVISDLLDNGMNKEHRLANFQLTLNALEIEYSSVQQNENTYDSLNLGAINSD
;
A
#
# COMPACT_ATOMS: atom_id res chain seq x y z
N MET A 1 6.54 -4.90 12.23
CA MET A 1 5.16 -5.44 12.18
C MET A 1 4.18 -4.27 12.26
N HIS A 2 2.87 -4.43 12.03
CA HIS A 2 1.95 -3.28 11.90
C HIS A 2 1.87 -2.37 13.14
N GLN A 3 2.02 -2.92 14.33
CA GLN A 3 2.14 -2.16 15.58
C GLN A 3 3.45 -1.41 15.76
N ASP A 4 4.45 -1.68 14.92
CA ASP A 4 5.73 -0.96 14.93
C ASP A 4 5.74 0.19 13.89
N MET A 5 4.66 0.35 13.13
CA MET A 5 4.45 1.49 12.22
C MET A 5 4.01 2.71 13.03
N ARG A 6 4.97 3.23 13.81
CA ARG A 6 4.82 4.36 14.74
C ARG A 6 4.86 5.69 14.01
N CYS A 7 4.22 6.70 14.59
CA CYS A 7 4.31 8.06 14.07
C CYS A 7 5.71 8.66 14.35
N ASN A 8 6.03 9.74 13.64
CA ASN A 8 7.13 10.61 14.07
C ASN A 8 6.83 11.23 15.45
N LYS A 9 7.83 11.88 16.06
CA LYS A 9 7.70 12.41 17.42
C LYS A 9 6.61 13.47 17.54
N ASP A 10 6.41 14.29 16.52
CA ASP A 10 5.48 15.42 16.55
C ASP A 10 4.02 14.93 16.46
N GLU A 11 3.79 13.79 15.82
CA GLU A 11 2.48 13.19 15.60
C GLU A 11 2.20 12.00 16.52
N ALA A 12 3.13 11.64 17.41
CA ALA A 12 2.99 10.50 18.34
C ALA A 12 1.75 10.60 19.24
N HIS A 13 1.23 11.81 19.45
CA HIS A 13 0.00 12.05 20.22
C HIS A 13 -1.27 11.58 19.50
N MET A 14 -1.23 11.37 18.18
CA MET A 14 -2.35 10.86 17.39
C MET A 14 -2.37 9.33 17.33
N GLU A 15 -1.27 8.67 17.69
CA GLU A 15 -1.10 7.24 17.48
C GLU A 15 -2.08 6.38 18.28
N CYS A 16 -2.64 5.34 17.65
CA CYS A 16 -3.42 4.35 18.39
C CYS A 16 -2.53 3.61 19.41
N LYS A 17 -2.99 3.52 20.65
CA LYS A 17 -2.35 2.68 21.66
C LYS A 17 -2.57 1.21 21.30
N PRO A 18 -1.51 0.40 21.17
CA PRO A 18 -1.69 -1.03 20.98
C PRO A 18 -2.50 -1.66 22.12
N ASP A 19 -3.51 -2.43 21.76
CA ASP A 19 -4.36 -3.15 22.69
C ASP A 19 -4.07 -4.66 22.59
N PRO A 20 -3.46 -5.28 23.62
CA PRO A 20 -3.17 -6.71 23.63
C PRO A 20 -4.43 -7.58 23.73
N SER A 21 -5.57 -6.99 24.09
CA SER A 21 -6.86 -7.67 24.11
C SER A 21 -7.59 -7.64 22.77
N MET A 22 -7.12 -6.84 21.80
CA MET A 22 -7.76 -6.73 20.49
C MET A 22 -7.69 -8.06 19.74
N GLN A 23 -8.85 -8.51 19.28
CA GLN A 23 -9.00 -9.72 18.49
C GLN A 23 -9.83 -9.43 17.25
N MET A 24 -9.30 -9.80 16.09
CA MET A 24 -9.97 -9.60 14.81
C MET A 24 -9.60 -10.70 13.82
N THR A 25 -10.56 -11.03 12.97
CA THR A 25 -10.37 -11.94 11.83
C THR A 25 -10.74 -11.20 10.56
N GLY A 26 -9.90 -11.31 9.53
CA GLY A 26 -10.19 -10.82 8.19
C GLY A 26 -11.35 -11.60 7.57
N VAL A 27 -12.05 -10.97 6.62
CA VAL A 27 -13.08 -11.66 5.84
C VAL A 27 -12.37 -12.42 4.71
N ALA A 28 -12.48 -13.75 4.70
CA ALA A 28 -12.06 -14.58 3.57
C ALA A 28 -13.23 -14.72 2.57
N SER A 29 -12.92 -14.75 1.27
CA SER A 29 -13.91 -15.08 0.24
C SER A 29 -14.27 -16.58 0.31
N GLU A 30 -15.57 -16.89 0.25
CA GLU A 30 -16.24 -18.14 0.68
C GLU A 30 -15.78 -19.50 0.10
N SER A 31 -14.77 -19.61 -0.76
CA SER A 31 -14.34 -20.92 -1.29
C SER A 31 -13.25 -21.57 -0.42
N ALA A 32 -13.62 -22.63 0.31
CA ALA A 32 -12.90 -23.17 1.45
C ALA A 32 -11.78 -24.20 1.17
N ASP A 33 -11.55 -24.65 -0.07
CA ASP A 33 -10.69 -25.84 -0.29
C ASP A 33 -9.32 -25.57 -0.93
N ALA A 34 -8.87 -24.31 -1.06
CA ALA A 34 -7.55 -24.01 -1.66
C ALA A 34 -6.98 -22.63 -1.29
N ARG A 35 -7.36 -22.04 -0.15
CA ARG A 35 -7.00 -20.65 0.18
C ARG A 35 -6.34 -20.54 1.55
N PRO A 36 -5.34 -19.63 1.69
CA PRO A 36 -4.81 -19.29 3.00
C PRO A 36 -5.93 -18.89 3.96
N PRO A 37 -5.82 -19.22 5.26
CA PRO A 37 -6.76 -18.75 6.26
C PRO A 37 -6.82 -17.22 6.29
N PRO A 38 -7.95 -16.62 6.71
CA PRO A 38 -8.03 -15.18 6.87
C PRO A 38 -6.96 -14.67 7.84
N PHE A 39 -6.52 -13.43 7.64
CA PHE A 39 -5.67 -12.77 8.62
C PHE A 39 -6.32 -12.76 9.99
N PHE A 40 -5.52 -13.00 11.02
CA PHE A 40 -6.01 -13.10 12.39
C PHE A 40 -5.04 -12.40 13.33
N CYS A 41 -5.60 -11.72 14.33
CA CYS A 41 -4.89 -11.20 15.49
C CYS A 41 -5.65 -11.51 16.77
N GLY A 42 -4.95 -11.66 17.88
CA GLY A 42 -5.56 -11.94 19.17
C GLY A 42 -4.57 -12.03 20.32
N PRO A 43 -5.06 -12.16 21.57
CA PRO A 43 -4.21 -12.12 22.75
C PRO A 43 -3.31 -13.35 22.86
N ARG A 44 -2.04 -13.15 23.24
CA ARG A 44 -1.06 -14.22 23.36
C ARG A 44 -1.47 -15.37 24.32
N PRO A 45 -2.18 -15.14 25.44
CA PRO A 45 -2.63 -16.23 26.30
C PRO A 45 -3.54 -17.26 25.62
N TYR A 46 -4.26 -16.87 24.56
CA TYR A 46 -5.13 -17.75 23.78
C TYR A 46 -4.46 -18.21 22.48
N PHE A 47 -3.56 -17.38 21.92
CA PHE A 47 -2.84 -17.63 20.67
C PHE A 47 -1.34 -17.48 20.91
N PRO A 48 -0.68 -18.47 21.54
CA PRO A 48 0.67 -18.33 22.08
C PRO A 48 1.73 -18.17 21.01
N PHE A 49 1.48 -18.69 19.80
CA PHE A 49 2.34 -18.50 18.65
C PHE A 49 1.62 -18.52 17.29
N THR A 50 2.30 -18.01 16.26
CA THR A 50 1.92 -18.08 14.84
C THR A 50 2.30 -19.43 14.24
N GLY A 51 1.38 -19.99 13.47
CA GLY A 51 1.64 -21.10 12.56
C GLY A 51 1.93 -20.63 11.13
N PHE A 52 1.79 -21.53 10.17
CA PHE A 52 1.84 -21.21 8.75
C PHE A 52 0.85 -22.03 7.92
N TYR A 53 0.54 -21.54 6.74
CA TYR A 53 -0.26 -22.24 5.74
C TYR A 53 0.68 -22.77 4.66
N ASP A 54 0.65 -24.07 4.41
CA ASP A 54 1.36 -24.71 3.31
C ASP A 54 0.44 -24.79 2.09
N SER A 55 0.82 -24.07 1.04
CA SER A 55 0.05 -24.01 -0.20
C SER A 55 0.16 -25.27 -1.06
N MET A 56 1.16 -26.11 -0.83
CA MET A 56 1.40 -27.32 -1.62
C MET A 56 0.38 -28.42 -1.29
N ASP A 57 0.00 -28.52 -0.03
CA ASP A 57 -0.98 -29.51 0.46
C ASP A 57 -2.24 -28.89 1.05
N ASN A 58 -2.36 -27.55 1.04
CA ASN A 58 -3.49 -26.78 1.55
C ASN A 58 -3.75 -27.05 3.05
N THR A 59 -2.67 -27.15 3.85
CA THR A 59 -2.76 -27.42 5.29
C THR A 59 -2.33 -26.23 6.14
N ILE A 60 -2.84 -26.19 7.38
CA ILE A 60 -2.47 -25.19 8.38
C ILE A 60 -1.66 -25.90 9.47
N HIS A 61 -0.43 -25.46 9.67
CA HIS A 61 0.48 -25.94 10.70
C HIS A 61 0.48 -24.98 11.88
N ASN A 62 -0.16 -25.37 12.99
CA ASN A 62 -0.24 -24.60 14.24
C ASN A 62 0.48 -25.28 15.41
N ASP A 63 1.36 -26.23 15.11
CA ASP A 63 2.16 -27.00 16.07
C ASP A 63 3.61 -26.49 16.15
N VAL A 64 4.08 -25.78 15.11
CA VAL A 64 5.43 -25.20 15.04
C VAL A 64 5.34 -23.67 14.99
N PRO A 65 5.96 -22.95 15.94
CA PRO A 65 6.08 -21.50 15.86
C PRO A 65 6.85 -21.07 14.62
N LEU A 66 6.25 -20.24 13.77
CA LEU A 66 6.94 -19.61 12.63
C LEU A 66 7.11 -18.11 12.88
N ALA A 67 8.35 -17.65 12.86
CA ALA A 67 8.65 -16.23 13.01
C ALA A 67 8.36 -15.45 11.73
N ASN A 68 7.81 -14.25 11.87
CA ASN A 68 7.72 -13.29 10.77
C ASN A 68 9.09 -12.64 10.49
N ALA A 69 9.14 -11.74 9.50
CA ALA A 69 10.38 -11.06 9.08
C ALA A 69 11.07 -10.23 10.20
N VAL A 70 10.38 -9.91 11.29
CA VAL A 70 10.95 -9.21 12.46
C VAL A 70 11.19 -10.12 13.66
N GLY A 71 11.14 -11.44 13.47
CA GLY A 71 11.44 -12.44 14.50
C GLY A 71 10.30 -12.70 15.49
N ARG A 72 9.12 -12.08 15.30
CA ARG A 72 7.95 -12.33 16.14
C ARG A 72 7.23 -13.60 15.72
N THR A 73 6.84 -14.38 16.71
CA THR A 73 6.13 -15.65 16.54
C THR A 73 4.71 -15.58 17.09
N ASP A 74 4.06 -14.42 17.18
CA ASP A 74 2.75 -14.27 17.81
C ASP A 74 1.91 -13.21 17.08
N VAL A 75 0.58 -13.29 17.23
CA VAL A 75 -0.39 -12.41 16.57
C VAL A 75 -0.99 -11.35 17.51
N GLU A 76 -0.35 -11.11 18.65
CA GLU A 76 -0.82 -10.11 19.61
C GLU A 76 -0.49 -8.71 19.11
N GLN A 77 -1.44 -7.77 19.23
CA GLN A 77 -1.23 -6.38 18.80
C GLN A 77 -0.82 -6.30 17.32
N CYS A 78 -1.43 -7.03 16.39
CA CYS A 78 -1.10 -6.90 14.96
C CYS A 78 -2.30 -6.64 14.03
N CYS A 79 -3.42 -6.22 14.62
CA CYS A 79 -4.71 -6.08 13.93
C CYS A 79 -4.77 -4.96 12.88
N TRP A 80 -3.72 -4.13 12.77
CA TRP A 80 -3.62 -2.97 11.89
C TRP A 80 -3.07 -3.31 10.49
N TRP A 81 -3.45 -4.46 9.92
CA TRP A 81 -3.17 -4.79 8.53
C TRP A 81 -3.91 -3.86 7.55
N GLY A 82 -3.47 -3.87 6.29
CA GLY A 82 -3.98 -3.01 5.22
C GLY A 82 -5.48 -3.12 4.98
N ARG A 83 -6.18 -1.97 4.94
CA ARG A 83 -7.62 -1.85 4.61
C ARG A 83 -7.87 -0.65 3.70
N GLY A 84 -9.05 -0.59 3.08
CA GLY A 84 -9.43 0.52 2.20
C GLY A 84 -8.80 0.45 0.82
N SER A 85 -9.06 1.45 -0.02
CA SER A 85 -8.63 1.47 -1.43
C SER A 85 -7.12 1.64 -1.62
N ALA A 86 -6.41 2.19 -0.63
CA ALA A 86 -4.96 2.40 -0.68
C ALA A 86 -4.20 1.72 0.48
N ARG A 87 -4.75 0.62 1.04
CA ARG A 87 -4.07 -0.23 2.04
C ARG A 87 -3.60 0.53 3.28
N ALA A 88 -4.48 1.32 3.88
CA ALA A 88 -4.23 1.95 5.17
C ALA A 88 -3.85 0.91 6.24
N ALA A 89 -2.66 1.04 6.82
CA ALA A 89 -2.08 0.09 7.76
C ALA A 89 -1.30 0.78 8.89
N GLY A 90 -1.16 0.08 10.00
CA GLY A 90 -0.32 0.50 11.11
C GLY A 90 -1.00 1.40 12.16
N VAL A 91 -0.43 1.41 13.35
CA VAL A 91 -0.98 2.16 14.50
C VAL A 91 -0.94 3.67 14.30
N CYS A 92 0.06 4.19 13.57
CA CYS A 92 0.14 5.61 13.27
C CYS A 92 -1.00 6.07 12.37
N LEU A 93 -1.16 5.43 11.21
CA LEU A 93 -2.14 5.87 10.22
C LEU A 93 -3.58 5.73 10.74
N PHE A 94 -3.91 4.61 11.39
CA PHE A 94 -5.22 4.45 12.04
C PHE A 94 -5.41 5.45 13.19
N GLY A 95 -4.34 5.84 13.88
CA GLY A 95 -4.36 6.90 14.88
C GLY A 95 -4.70 8.26 14.30
N LYS A 96 -4.04 8.65 13.21
CA LYS A 96 -4.33 9.87 12.45
C LYS A 96 -5.77 9.87 11.92
N LEU A 97 -6.23 8.77 11.33
CA LEU A 97 -7.63 8.61 10.92
C LEU A 97 -8.59 8.83 12.10
N ASN A 98 -8.28 8.24 13.26
CA ASN A 98 -9.07 8.45 14.47
C ASN A 98 -9.08 9.90 14.94
N TYR A 99 -7.93 10.55 14.90
CA TYR A 99 -7.78 11.94 15.32
C TYR A 99 -8.55 12.91 14.40
N TYR A 100 -8.47 12.74 13.08
CA TYR A 100 -9.07 13.67 12.13
C TYR A 100 -10.51 13.35 11.73
N LEU A 101 -10.93 12.08 11.77
CA LEU A 101 -12.20 11.65 11.15
C LEU A 101 -13.24 11.11 12.13
N SER A 102 -12.89 10.80 13.39
CA SER A 102 -13.87 10.22 14.33
C SER A 102 -15.07 11.13 14.59
N ASP A 103 -14.85 12.45 14.67
CA ASP A 103 -15.93 13.43 14.81
C ASP A 103 -16.81 13.55 13.56
N VAL A 104 -16.27 13.21 12.38
CA VAL A 104 -17.00 13.20 11.09
C VAL A 104 -17.82 11.93 10.91
N PHE A 105 -17.40 10.82 11.52
CA PHE A 105 -18.09 9.52 11.47
C PHE A 105 -18.51 9.07 12.88
N PRO A 106 -19.65 9.56 13.39
CA PRO A 106 -20.10 9.25 14.74
C PRO A 106 -20.15 7.75 15.01
N GLY A 107 -19.54 7.34 16.13
CA GLY A 107 -19.47 5.94 16.55
C GLY A 107 -18.37 5.11 15.89
N VAL A 108 -17.56 5.70 15.01
CA VAL A 108 -16.36 5.05 14.46
C VAL A 108 -15.16 5.37 15.34
N ASP A 109 -14.56 4.33 15.89
CA ASP A 109 -13.29 4.37 16.61
C ASP A 109 -12.30 3.46 15.87
N PHE A 110 -11.44 4.06 15.07
CA PHE A 110 -10.47 3.33 14.24
C PHE A 110 -9.39 2.65 15.07
N CYS A 111 -9.13 3.16 16.29
CA CYS A 111 -8.16 2.56 17.19
C CYS A 111 -8.70 1.32 17.89
N LYS A 112 -10.02 1.24 18.14
CA LYS A 112 -10.67 0.04 18.69
C LYS A 112 -11.13 -0.95 17.63
N ASN A 113 -11.53 -0.46 16.46
CA ASN A 113 -12.05 -1.28 15.37
C ASN A 113 -11.55 -0.76 14.01
N PRO A 114 -10.30 -1.08 13.61
CA PRO A 114 -9.78 -0.70 12.31
C PRO A 114 -10.57 -1.33 11.15
N SER A 115 -11.35 -2.38 11.39
CA SER A 115 -12.22 -3.02 10.38
C SER A 115 -13.43 -2.16 10.01
N SER A 116 -13.72 -1.06 10.71
CA SER A 116 -14.75 -0.08 10.31
C SER A 116 -14.54 0.48 8.90
N VAL A 117 -13.30 0.46 8.39
CA VAL A 117 -13.00 0.82 6.99
C VAL A 117 -13.68 -0.14 6.00
N CYS A 118 -13.84 -1.41 6.36
CA CYS A 118 -14.37 -2.47 5.49
C CYS A 118 -15.74 -3.00 5.96
N SER A 119 -16.30 -2.49 7.06
CA SER A 119 -17.56 -2.98 7.63
C SER A 119 -18.36 -1.87 8.33
N GLY A 120 -19.65 -2.11 8.56
CA GLY A 120 -20.56 -1.12 9.13
C GLY A 120 -21.14 -0.15 8.09
N SER A 121 -21.95 0.79 8.57
CA SER A 121 -22.79 1.69 7.75
C SER A 121 -21.99 2.67 6.90
N PHE A 122 -20.79 3.06 7.36
CA PHE A 122 -19.93 4.02 6.66
C PHE A 122 -18.86 3.36 5.78
N SER A 123 -18.79 2.02 5.73
CA SER A 123 -17.68 1.30 5.10
C SER A 123 -17.43 1.70 3.64
N TYR A 124 -18.47 1.87 2.83
CA TYR A 124 -18.34 2.32 1.44
C TYR A 124 -17.60 3.67 1.33
N THR A 125 -17.98 4.64 2.16
CA THR A 125 -17.37 5.97 2.20
C THR A 125 -15.96 5.93 2.82
N LEU A 126 -15.81 5.20 3.92
CA LEU A 126 -14.53 5.07 4.62
C LEU A 126 -13.47 4.38 3.76
N MET A 127 -13.84 3.39 2.95
CA MET A 127 -12.92 2.74 2.02
C MET A 127 -12.20 3.74 1.10
N TRP A 128 -12.93 4.73 0.58
CA TRP A 128 -12.38 5.75 -0.32
C TRP A 128 -11.70 6.90 0.43
N ILE A 129 -12.30 7.38 1.51
CA ILE A 129 -11.71 8.46 2.32
C ILE A 129 -10.38 8.03 2.94
N THR A 130 -10.28 6.80 3.43
CA THR A 130 -8.99 6.27 3.92
C THR A 130 -7.96 6.20 2.81
N GLY A 131 -8.35 5.88 1.57
CA GLY A 131 -7.46 5.93 0.41
C GLY A 131 -6.97 7.33 0.09
N MET A 132 -7.87 8.32 0.10
CA MET A 132 -7.51 9.73 -0.06
C MET A 132 -6.61 10.23 1.07
N PHE A 133 -6.85 9.79 2.30
CA PHE A 133 -6.01 10.12 3.44
C PHE A 133 -4.58 9.57 3.28
N VAL A 134 -4.44 8.30 2.88
CA VAL A 134 -3.13 7.71 2.52
C VAL A 134 -2.43 8.52 1.44
N TRP A 135 -3.18 8.94 0.41
CA TRP A 135 -2.63 9.75 -0.67
C TRP A 135 -2.11 11.10 -0.18
N VAL A 136 -2.89 11.83 0.62
CA VAL A 136 -2.50 13.14 1.18
C VAL A 136 -1.29 13.00 2.11
N GLU A 137 -1.26 11.96 2.95
CA GLU A 137 -0.22 11.75 3.97
C GLU A 137 1.12 11.29 3.40
N TYR A 138 1.12 10.54 2.30
CA TYR A 138 2.34 9.93 1.78
C TYR A 138 2.68 10.39 0.37
N ALA A 139 1.73 10.36 -0.56
CA ALA A 139 1.99 10.65 -1.97
C ALA A 139 2.09 12.15 -2.23
N GLN A 140 1.08 12.92 -1.84
CA GLN A 140 1.01 14.35 -2.15
C GLN A 140 2.13 15.16 -1.48
N SER A 141 2.59 14.74 -0.30
CA SER A 141 3.68 15.40 0.41
C SER A 141 5.07 15.00 -0.08
N ASP A 142 5.19 13.98 -0.94
CA ASP A 142 6.47 13.51 -1.43
C ASP A 142 7.00 14.41 -2.55
N ALA A 143 8.24 14.87 -2.38
CA ALA A 143 8.87 15.82 -3.30
C ALA A 143 9.20 15.19 -4.66
N LEU A 144 9.59 13.92 -4.69
CA LEU A 144 9.91 13.23 -5.94
C LEU A 144 8.64 12.96 -6.74
N TYR A 145 7.57 12.54 -6.05
CA TYR A 145 6.27 12.38 -6.69
C TYR A 145 5.73 13.70 -7.24
N SER A 146 5.83 14.77 -6.45
CA SER A 146 5.37 16.10 -6.86
C SER A 146 6.13 16.62 -8.09
N ASP A 147 7.45 16.46 -8.12
CA ASP A 147 8.30 16.83 -9.27
C ASP A 147 7.99 15.98 -10.51
N ALA A 148 7.88 14.66 -10.34
CA ALA A 148 7.54 13.77 -11.45
C ALA A 148 6.16 14.10 -12.05
N LEU A 149 5.18 14.40 -11.20
CA LEU A 149 3.84 14.79 -11.65
C LEU A 149 3.86 16.14 -12.39
N ASP A 150 4.61 17.13 -11.89
CA ASP A 150 4.72 18.44 -12.55
C ASP A 150 5.36 18.33 -13.93
N ARG A 151 6.50 17.64 -14.03
CA ARG A 151 7.14 17.35 -15.33
C ARG A 151 6.21 16.57 -16.25
N PHE A 152 5.40 15.66 -15.72
CA PHE A 152 4.45 14.90 -16.53
C PHE A 152 3.40 15.81 -17.13
N VAL A 153 2.78 16.67 -16.32
CA VAL A 153 1.80 17.67 -16.78
C VAL A 153 2.40 18.62 -17.81
N GLN A 154 3.69 18.94 -17.71
CA GLN A 154 4.41 19.80 -18.66
C GLN A 154 4.88 19.06 -19.93
N GLY A 155 4.69 17.73 -20.02
CA GLY A 155 5.13 16.91 -21.15
C GLY A 155 6.62 16.59 -21.16
N GLU A 156 7.32 16.80 -20.04
CA GLU A 156 8.79 16.66 -19.92
C GLU A 156 9.25 15.26 -19.50
N THR A 157 8.32 14.36 -19.14
CA THR A 157 8.61 12.99 -18.71
C THR A 157 7.61 12.01 -19.34
N THR A 158 7.45 10.81 -18.79
CA THR A 158 6.55 9.78 -19.28
C THR A 158 5.64 9.27 -18.18
N GLU A 159 4.53 8.65 -18.57
CA GLU A 159 3.61 7.95 -17.66
C GLU A 159 4.36 6.91 -16.81
N GLN A 160 5.32 6.19 -17.41
CA GLN A 160 6.15 5.20 -16.72
C GLN A 160 6.94 5.83 -15.57
N GLU A 161 7.57 7.00 -15.79
CA GLU A 161 8.42 7.63 -14.77
C GLU A 161 7.59 8.11 -13.56
N VAL A 162 6.39 8.67 -13.79
CA VAL A 162 5.47 9.03 -12.70
C VAL A 162 5.04 7.79 -11.91
N ILE A 163 4.68 6.72 -12.63
CA ILE A 163 4.21 5.48 -12.02
C ILE A 163 5.33 4.77 -11.27
N ASP A 164 6.56 4.84 -11.75
CA ASP A 164 7.71 4.26 -11.07
C ASP A 164 7.94 4.95 -9.73
N VAL A 165 7.94 6.29 -9.70
CA VAL A 165 8.14 7.08 -8.48
C VAL A 165 7.07 6.75 -7.43
N ILE A 166 5.78 6.78 -7.80
CA ILE A 166 4.70 6.47 -6.83
C ILE A 166 4.69 5.00 -6.41
N SER A 167 5.16 4.08 -7.26
CA SER A 167 5.28 2.66 -6.91
C SER A 167 6.42 2.41 -5.94
N ASP A 168 7.56 3.07 -6.16
CA ASP A 168 8.70 3.00 -5.24
C ASP A 168 8.32 3.56 -3.87
N LEU A 169 7.60 4.68 -3.84
CA LEU A 169 7.10 5.29 -2.62
C LEU A 169 6.12 4.39 -1.84
N LEU A 170 5.18 3.74 -2.52
CA LEU A 170 4.10 3.01 -1.85
C LEU A 170 4.50 1.60 -1.39
N ASP A 171 5.27 0.87 -2.19
CA ASP A 171 5.59 -0.53 -1.89
C ASP A 171 6.93 -1.02 -2.47
N ASN A 172 7.93 -0.12 -2.56
CA ASN A 172 9.25 -0.41 -3.11
C ASN A 172 9.20 -0.97 -4.55
N GLY A 173 8.25 -0.48 -5.34
CA GLY A 173 8.18 -0.76 -6.77
C GLY A 173 7.48 -2.05 -7.13
N MET A 174 6.70 -2.64 -6.23
CA MET A 174 5.91 -3.82 -6.58
C MET A 174 4.75 -3.44 -7.51
N ASN A 175 4.49 -4.31 -8.49
CA ASN A 175 3.37 -4.18 -9.44
C ASN A 175 3.40 -2.92 -10.34
N LYS A 176 4.58 -2.33 -10.60
CA LYS A 176 4.76 -1.16 -11.49
C LYS A 176 4.02 -1.31 -12.83
N GLU A 177 4.17 -2.45 -13.49
CA GLU A 177 3.53 -2.73 -14.80
C GLU A 177 2.00 -2.67 -14.72
N HIS A 178 1.40 -3.30 -13.73
CA HIS A 178 -0.06 -3.26 -13.55
C HIS A 178 -0.57 -1.87 -13.18
N ARG A 179 0.19 -1.12 -12.38
CA ARG A 179 -0.15 0.27 -12.03
C ARG A 179 -0.09 1.17 -13.25
N LEU A 180 0.92 1.00 -14.12
CA LEU A 180 1.03 1.76 -15.36
C LEU A 180 -0.12 1.45 -16.31
N ALA A 181 -0.44 0.17 -16.49
CA ALA A 181 -1.57 -0.23 -17.32
C ALA A 181 -2.90 0.39 -16.82
N ASN A 182 -3.15 0.37 -15.51
CA ASN A 182 -4.33 0.99 -14.92
C ASN A 182 -4.34 2.52 -15.09
N PHE A 183 -3.17 3.15 -14.99
CA PHE A 183 -3.04 4.60 -15.18
C PHE A 183 -3.34 5.00 -16.63
N GLN A 184 -2.77 4.30 -17.61
CA GLN A 184 -3.04 4.53 -19.03
C GLN A 184 -4.51 4.29 -19.40
N LEU A 185 -5.13 3.23 -18.85
CA LEU A 185 -6.56 3.00 -19.00
C LEU A 185 -7.39 4.17 -18.44
N THR A 186 -6.94 4.77 -17.33
CA THR A 186 -7.61 5.94 -16.74
C THR A 186 -7.44 7.18 -17.61
N LEU A 187 -6.25 7.47 -18.13
CA LEU A 187 -6.02 8.59 -19.05
C LEU A 187 -6.90 8.47 -20.29
N ASN A 188 -6.95 7.27 -20.88
CA ASN A 188 -7.81 6.97 -22.04
C ASN A 188 -9.29 7.14 -21.71
N ALA A 189 -9.74 6.65 -20.55
CA ALA A 189 -11.13 6.77 -20.12
C ALA A 189 -11.55 8.23 -19.83
N LEU A 190 -10.59 9.08 -19.49
CA LEU A 190 -10.78 10.52 -19.27
C LEU A 190 -10.53 11.37 -20.53
N GLU A 191 -10.23 10.74 -21.66
CA GLU A 191 -9.89 11.42 -22.92
C GLU A 191 -8.73 12.41 -22.75
N ILE A 192 -7.77 12.09 -21.87
CA ILE A 192 -6.55 12.88 -21.67
C ILE A 192 -5.52 12.40 -22.69
N GLU A 193 -5.32 13.18 -23.75
CA GLU A 193 -4.26 12.93 -24.73
C GLU A 193 -2.90 13.32 -24.14
N TYR A 194 -2.03 12.32 -23.93
CA TYR A 194 -0.65 12.54 -23.54
C TYR A 194 0.29 12.31 -24.72
N SER A 195 0.92 13.38 -25.21
CA SER A 195 2.03 13.27 -26.16
C SER A 195 3.33 13.53 -25.42
N SER A 196 4.09 12.48 -25.11
CA SER A 196 5.46 12.65 -24.64
C SER A 196 6.31 13.33 -25.72
N VAL A 197 7.27 14.16 -25.31
CA VAL A 197 8.30 14.65 -26.23
C VAL A 197 9.03 13.43 -26.80
N GLN A 198 9.09 13.36 -28.14
CA GLN A 198 9.80 12.31 -28.87
C GLN A 198 11.20 12.10 -28.28
N GLN A 199 11.51 10.85 -27.93
CA GLN A 199 12.89 10.42 -27.77
C GLN A 199 13.61 10.71 -29.09
N ASN A 200 14.46 11.74 -29.12
CA ASN A 200 15.44 11.93 -30.18
C ASN A 200 16.50 10.83 -30.08
N GLU A 201 16.16 9.59 -30.42
CA GLU A 201 17.12 8.59 -30.87
C GLU A 201 17.59 8.97 -32.28
N ASN A 202 18.41 10.02 -32.41
CA ASN A 202 19.13 10.34 -33.65
C ASN A 202 20.36 11.21 -33.36
N THR A 203 21.34 10.65 -32.63
CA THR A 203 22.73 11.16 -32.70
C THR A 203 23.76 10.04 -32.53
N TYR A 204 23.57 8.93 -33.24
CA TYR A 204 24.63 7.94 -33.46
C TYR A 204 24.55 7.40 -34.90
N ASP A 205 24.45 8.26 -35.91
CA ASP A 205 24.74 7.83 -37.27
C ASP A 205 25.15 9.01 -38.19
N SER A 206 26.35 9.55 -37.95
CA SER A 206 27.05 10.36 -38.97
C SER A 206 28.53 10.56 -38.64
N LEU A 207 29.28 9.48 -38.42
CA LEU A 207 30.74 9.49 -38.61
C LEU A 207 31.18 8.17 -39.25
N ASN A 208 30.76 7.96 -40.49
CA ASN A 208 31.53 7.12 -41.41
C ASN A 208 31.18 7.48 -42.84
N LEU A 209 32.00 8.33 -43.45
CA LEU A 209 32.25 8.36 -44.89
C LEU A 209 33.56 9.10 -45.13
N GLY A 210 34.61 8.33 -45.30
CA GLY A 210 35.95 8.79 -45.64
C GLY A 210 36.80 7.61 -46.08
N ALA A 211 36.33 6.91 -47.12
CA ALA A 211 37.13 5.96 -47.86
C ALA A 211 38.42 6.63 -48.35
N ILE A 212 39.57 6.06 -48.02
CA ILE A 212 40.83 6.32 -48.70
C ILE A 212 41.32 4.96 -49.18
N ASN A 213 41.13 4.70 -50.48
CA ASN A 213 41.81 3.63 -51.20
C ASN A 213 43.09 4.21 -51.82
N SER A 214 44.20 3.50 -51.56
CA SER A 214 45.37 3.24 -52.41
C SER A 214 46.04 4.39 -53.18
N ASP A 215 47.28 4.69 -52.79
CA ASP A 215 48.50 4.42 -53.58
C ASP A 215 49.64 3.96 -52.65
#